data_AF-A0A5J4WAR1-F1
#
_entry.id   AF-A0A5J4WAR1-F1
#
_cell.length_a   1.000
_cell.length_b   1.000
_cell.length_c   1.000
_cell.angle_alpha   90.00
_cell.angle_beta   90.00
_cell.angle_gamma   90.00
#
_symmetry.space_group_name_H-M   'P 1'
#
loop_
_entity.id
_entity.type
_entity.pdbx_description
1 polymer ?
#
loop_
_entity_poly.entity_id
_entity_poly.type
_entity_poly.pdbx_seq_one_letter_code
_entity_poly.pdbx_strand_id
1 'polypeptide(L)'
;MAVPKEYNVIDGLPGLGPDIMLQLLSELRLISNAVQFLGVCNKTRQLMNYDRFMKIIETLNYPIEIINKDPDCIQLINIDGVQKKINQKKSEWHTISLVRMLENGIWSLEAMFQNTEEFGT
;
A
#
# COMPACT_ATOMS: atom_id res chain seq x y z
N MET A 1 30.43 -7.22 -32.94
CA MET A 1 29.55 -6.20 -32.31
C MET A 1 29.37 -6.60 -30.85
N ALA A 2 29.84 -5.79 -29.91
CA ALA A 2 29.73 -6.08 -28.48
C ALA A 2 28.34 -5.66 -27.99
N VAL A 3 27.65 -6.55 -27.29
CA VAL A 3 26.36 -6.28 -26.65
C VAL A 3 26.55 -5.18 -25.61
N PRO A 4 25.76 -4.08 -25.62
CA PRO A 4 25.85 -3.03 -24.60
C PRO A 4 25.59 -3.62 -23.21
N LYS A 5 26.58 -3.53 -22.31
CA LYS A 5 26.49 -3.98 -20.91
C LYS A 5 25.66 -3.05 -20.03
N GLU A 6 25.15 -1.95 -20.58
CA GLU A 6 24.46 -0.89 -19.83
C GLU A 6 23.04 -1.27 -19.42
N TYR A 7 22.44 -2.32 -20.01
CA TYR A 7 21.04 -2.66 -19.78
C TYR A 7 20.80 -4.04 -19.16
N ASN A 8 21.83 -4.86 -18.95
CA ASN A 8 21.74 -6.16 -18.29
C ASN A 8 22.83 -6.30 -17.22
N VAL A 9 22.53 -5.88 -15.98
CA VAL A 9 23.45 -5.97 -14.85
C VAL A 9 23.45 -7.40 -14.31
N ILE A 10 24.48 -8.18 -14.63
CA ILE A 10 24.87 -9.33 -13.81
C ILE A 10 25.21 -8.75 -12.42
N ASP A 11 24.49 -9.18 -11.36
CA ASP A 11 24.34 -8.52 -10.04
C ASP A 11 23.33 -7.34 -9.95
N GLY A 12 22.23 -7.37 -10.72
CA GLY A 12 21.14 -6.37 -10.62
C GLY A 12 20.52 -6.25 -9.23
N LEU A 13 20.00 -5.05 -8.89
CA LEU A 13 19.51 -4.48 -7.61
C LEU A 13 20.55 -4.24 -6.49
N PRO A 14 21.37 -5.21 -6.01
CA PRO A 14 22.59 -5.05 -5.20
C PRO A 14 23.61 -3.98 -5.59
N GLY A 15 23.53 -3.39 -6.78
CA GLY A 15 24.32 -2.20 -7.16
C GLY A 15 23.81 -0.89 -6.56
N LEU A 16 22.60 -0.89 -5.99
CA LEU A 16 22.02 0.28 -5.31
C LEU A 16 22.49 0.35 -3.85
N GLY A 17 22.83 1.56 -3.42
CA GLY A 17 23.18 1.83 -2.02
C GLY A 17 21.99 1.64 -1.06
N PRO A 18 22.25 1.49 0.24
CA PRO A 18 21.23 1.21 1.25
C PRO A 18 20.13 2.27 1.31
N ASP A 19 20.46 3.56 1.09
CA ASP A 19 19.47 4.64 1.12
C ASP A 19 18.40 4.51 0.03
N ILE A 20 18.79 4.14 -1.19
CA ILE A 20 17.86 3.91 -2.29
C ILE A 20 17.02 2.67 -2.01
N MET A 21 17.62 1.62 -1.45
CA MET A 21 16.91 0.39 -1.09
C MET A 21 15.89 0.62 0.02
N LEU A 22 16.22 1.46 1.02
CA LEU A 22 15.27 1.90 2.05
C LEU A 22 14.18 2.80 1.47
N GLN A 23 14.50 3.67 0.49
CA GLN A 23 13.48 4.44 -0.20
C GLN A 23 12.50 3.53 -0.94
N LEU A 24 12.99 2.55 -1.70
CA LEU A 24 12.14 1.56 -2.38
C LEU A 24 11.27 0.77 -1.39
N LEU A 25 11.84 0.35 -0.26
CA LEU A 25 11.11 -0.34 0.81
C LEU A 25 9.97 0.53 1.36
N SER A 26 10.18 1.86 1.45
CA SER A 26 9.18 2.82 1.94
C SER A 26 8.01 3.09 0.99
N GLU A 27 8.19 2.79 -0.30
CA GLU A 27 7.14 2.93 -1.31
C GLU A 27 6.26 1.66 -1.45
N LEU A 28 6.65 0.57 -0.78
CA LEU A 28 5.83 -0.64 -0.81
C LEU A 28 4.51 -0.37 -0.09
N ARG A 29 3.41 -0.94 -0.62
CA ARG A 29 2.08 -0.77 -0.03
C ARG A 29 1.67 -1.93 0.88
N LEU A 30 2.18 -3.12 0.60
CA LEU A 30 1.84 -4.34 1.32
C LEU A 30 3.05 -4.83 2.12
N ILE A 31 2.83 -5.14 3.40
CA ILE A 31 3.86 -5.70 4.27
C ILE A 31 4.42 -7.03 3.73
N SER A 32 3.59 -7.83 3.04
CA SER A 32 4.02 -9.06 2.38
C SER A 32 5.12 -8.80 1.34
N ASN A 33 5.01 -7.70 0.60
CA ASN A 33 5.98 -7.35 -0.44
C ASN A 33 7.29 -6.88 0.20
N ALA A 34 7.20 -6.15 1.32
CA ALA A 34 8.37 -5.77 2.11
C ALA A 34 9.10 -7.01 2.66
N VAL A 35 8.36 -7.99 3.21
CA VAL A 35 8.95 -9.26 3.67
C VAL A 35 9.63 -10.00 2.53
N GLN A 36 8.97 -10.13 1.37
CA GLN A 36 9.56 -10.79 0.20
C GLN A 36 10.83 -10.08 -0.27
N PHE A 37 10.81 -8.74 -0.35
CA PHE A 37 11.95 -7.92 -0.74
C PHE A 37 13.17 -8.11 0.19
N LEU A 38 12.95 -8.10 1.50
CA LEU A 38 14.00 -8.33 2.49
C LEU A 38 14.52 -9.77 2.46
N GLY A 39 13.68 -10.72 2.03
CA GLY A 39 14.02 -12.13 1.89
C GLY A 39 14.81 -12.50 0.63
N VAL A 40 14.92 -11.60 -0.36
CA VAL A 40 15.57 -11.89 -1.65
C VAL A 40 17.05 -12.26 -1.49
N CYS A 41 17.81 -11.51 -0.66
CA CYS A 41 19.22 -11.82 -0.43
C CYS A 41 19.75 -11.27 0.90
N ASN A 42 20.95 -11.70 1.28
CA ASN A 42 21.59 -11.26 2.52
C ASN A 42 21.79 -9.73 2.59
N LYS A 43 22.02 -9.06 1.46
CA LYS A 43 22.19 -7.59 1.41
C LYS A 43 20.87 -6.87 1.70
N THR A 44 19.75 -7.29 1.12
CA THR A 44 18.44 -6.68 1.42
C THR A 44 17.99 -6.98 2.84
N ARG A 45 18.32 -8.15 3.38
CA ARG A 45 18.09 -8.49 4.79
C ARG A 45 18.83 -7.54 5.75
N GLN A 46 20.01 -7.04 5.41
CA GLN A 46 20.76 -6.10 6.25
C GLN A 46 20.05 -4.75 6.43
N LEU A 47 19.08 -4.40 5.56
CA LEU A 47 18.29 -3.18 5.69
C LEU A 47 17.53 -3.11 7.02
N MET A 48 17.23 -4.25 7.65
CA MET A 48 16.57 -4.34 8.95
C MET A 48 17.37 -3.70 10.11
N ASN A 49 18.68 -3.52 9.93
CA ASN A 49 19.56 -2.96 10.96
C ASN A 49 19.71 -1.43 10.88
N TYR A 50 19.09 -0.76 9.91
CA TYR A 50 19.20 0.68 9.74
C TYR A 50 18.13 1.41 10.56
N ASP A 51 18.46 2.55 11.17
CA ASP A 51 17.53 3.33 12.03
C ASP A 51 16.22 3.69 11.33
N ARG A 52 16.29 3.95 10.02
CA ARG A 52 15.12 4.32 9.20
C ARG A 52 14.16 3.15 8.96
N PHE A 53 14.62 1.90 9.11
CA PHE A 53 13.82 0.71 8.85
C PHE A 53 12.57 0.65 9.73
N MET A 54 12.69 0.93 11.03
CA MET A 54 11.56 0.86 11.96
C MET A 54 10.44 1.83 11.57
N LYS A 55 10.80 3.06 11.18
CA LYS A 55 9.84 4.06 10.69
C LYS A 55 9.10 3.59 9.43
N ILE A 56 9.80 2.88 8.54
CA ILE A 56 9.20 2.32 7.33
C ILE A 56 8.24 1.18 7.68
N ILE A 57 8.64 0.25 8.55
CA ILE A 57 7.79 -0.87 8.97
C ILE A 57 6.53 -0.38 9.69
N GLU A 58 6.64 0.64 10.54
CA GLU A 58 5.49 1.31 11.14
C GLU A 58 4.51 1.73 10.04
N THR A 59 4.96 2.52 9.06
CA THR A 59 4.08 3.00 7.96
C THR A 59 3.43 1.88 7.14
N LEU A 60 4.09 0.73 6.99
CA LEU A 60 3.59 -0.42 6.24
C LEU A 60 2.52 -1.24 6.97
N ASN A 61 2.43 -1.11 8.30
CA ASN A 61 1.65 -2.01 9.15
C ASN A 61 0.32 -1.41 9.63
N TYR A 62 -0.15 -0.31 9.03
CA TYR A 62 -1.33 0.40 9.52
C TYR A 62 -2.57 0.17 8.66
N PRO A 63 -3.53 -0.64 9.14
CA PRO A 63 -4.84 -0.72 8.51
C PRO A 63 -5.64 0.54 8.84
N ILE A 64 -6.10 1.26 7.81
CA ILE A 64 -7.22 2.19 7.96
C ILE A 64 -8.48 1.32 8.10
N GLU A 65 -9.12 1.36 9.26
CA GLU A 65 -10.39 0.68 9.47
C GLU A 65 -11.55 1.58 9.01
N ILE A 66 -12.39 1.00 8.16
CA ILE A 66 -13.64 1.62 7.71
C ILE A 66 -14.77 1.00 8.53
N ILE A 67 -15.42 1.82 9.35
CA ILE A 67 -16.59 1.39 10.11
C ILE A 67 -17.83 1.61 9.28
N ASN A 68 -18.52 0.50 9.01
CA ASN A 68 -19.83 0.49 8.38
C ASN A 68 -20.91 0.36 9.46
N LYS A 69 -21.74 1.41 9.61
CA LYS A 69 -22.86 1.42 10.56
C LYS A 69 -24.08 0.65 10.04
N ASP A 70 -24.18 0.45 8.72
CA ASP A 70 -25.33 -0.14 8.04
C ASP A 70 -24.90 -1.35 7.16
N PRO A 71 -24.52 -2.50 7.76
CA PRO A 71 -24.00 -3.67 7.01
C PRO A 71 -25.00 -4.29 6.03
N ASP A 72 -26.30 -4.11 6.27
CA ASP A 72 -27.34 -4.61 5.38
C ASP A 72 -27.42 -3.81 4.06
N CYS A 73 -27.05 -2.53 4.11
CA CYS A 73 -27.19 -1.61 2.99
C CYS A 73 -25.84 -1.28 2.32
N ILE A 74 -24.73 -1.37 3.04
CA ILE A 74 -23.38 -1.14 2.52
C ILE A 74 -22.56 -2.42 2.56
N GLN A 75 -21.87 -2.71 1.47
CA GLN A 75 -20.90 -3.79 1.37
C GLN A 75 -19.48 -3.23 1.25
N LEU A 76 -18.59 -3.69 2.12
CA LEU A 76 -17.16 -3.43 2.04
C LEU A 76 -16.46 -4.61 1.39
N ILE A 77 -15.65 -4.34 0.36
CA ILE A 77 -14.86 -5.34 -0.37
C ILE A 77 -13.39 -4.92 -0.32
N ASN A 78 -12.50 -5.84 0.02
CA ASN A 78 -11.06 -5.61 -0.09
C ASN A 78 -10.63 -5.82 -1.53
N ILE A 79 -9.95 -4.83 -2.11
CA ILE A 79 -9.32 -4.93 -3.43
C ILE A 79 -7.81 -4.95 -3.21
N ASP A 80 -7.18 -6.06 -3.62
CA ASP A 80 -5.72 -6.25 -3.65
C ASP A 80 -4.99 -5.98 -2.31
N GLY A 81 -5.71 -6.04 -1.19
CA GLY A 81 -5.18 -5.80 0.16
C GLY A 81 -4.84 -4.34 0.47
N VAL A 82 -4.94 -3.44 -0.50
CA VAL A 82 -4.59 -2.00 -0.38
C VAL A 82 -5.83 -1.11 -0.38
N GLN A 83 -6.84 -1.46 -1.20
CA GLN A 83 -8.01 -0.63 -1.41
C GLN A 83 -9.24 -1.25 -0.76
N LYS A 84 -10.18 -0.39 -0.37
CA LYS A 84 -11.51 -0.78 0.09
C LYS A 84 -12.52 -0.25 -0.91
N LYS A 85 -13.28 -1.13 -1.53
CA LYS A 85 -14.44 -0.76 -2.34
C LYS A 85 -15.68 -0.77 -1.47
N ILE A 86 -16.46 0.28 -1.60
CA ILE A 86 -17.70 0.49 -0.87
C ILE A 86 -18.82 0.44 -1.89
N ASN A 87 -19.67 -0.58 -1.79
CA ASN A 87 -20.84 -0.71 -2.62
C ASN A 87 -22.10 -0.42 -1.81
N GLN A 88 -22.91 0.47 -2.32
CA GLN A 88 -24.24 0.73 -1.81
C GLN A 88 -25.23 -0.24 -2.47
N LYS A 89 -26.00 -0.97 -1.65
CA LYS A 89 -27.00 -1.95 -2.11
C LYS A 89 -28.40 -1.36 -2.25
N LYS A 90 -28.71 -0.30 -1.49
CA LYS A 90 -30.03 0.35 -1.47
C LYS A 90 -29.86 1.83 -1.76
N SER A 91 -30.77 2.44 -2.51
CA SER A 91 -30.75 3.87 -2.85
C SER A 91 -31.25 4.73 -1.68
N GLU A 92 -30.50 4.69 -0.58
CA GLU A 92 -30.73 5.49 0.63
C GLU A 92 -29.44 6.18 1.07
N TRP A 93 -29.55 7.26 1.84
CA TRP A 93 -28.37 7.96 2.33
C TRP A 93 -27.72 7.19 3.48
N HIS A 94 -26.47 6.78 3.29
CA HIS A 94 -25.70 6.09 4.32
C HIS A 94 -24.44 6.86 4.71
N THR A 95 -23.98 6.65 5.94
CA THR A 95 -22.77 7.30 6.46
C THR A 95 -21.69 6.27 6.72
N ILE A 96 -20.49 6.57 6.26
CA ILE A 96 -19.29 5.75 6.49
C ILE A 96 -18.32 6.56 7.33
N SER A 97 -17.80 5.94 8.37
CA SER A 97 -16.85 6.56 9.28
C SER A 97 -15.48 5.93 9.11
N LEU A 98 -14.47 6.76 8.91
CA LEU A 98 -13.08 6.35 8.96
C LEU A 98 -12.61 6.51 10.41
N VAL A 99 -12.25 5.41 11.05
CA VAL A 99 -11.68 5.47 12.40
C VAL A 99 -10.18 5.31 12.30
N ARG A 100 -9.49 6.30 12.86
CA ARG A 100 -8.04 6.40 12.85
C ARG A 100 -7.49 5.61 14.05
N MET A 101 -6.52 4.74 13.82
CA MET A 101 -5.79 4.04 14.89
C MET A 101 -4.45 4.69 15.27
N LEU A 102 -4.18 5.95 14.88
CA LEU A 102 -2.86 6.57 15.09
C LEU A 102 -2.89 7.97 15.67
N GLU A 103 -1.97 8.20 16.60
CA GLU A 103 -1.77 9.43 17.36
C GLU A 103 -0.93 10.49 16.62
N ASN A 104 -0.03 10.11 15.68
CA ASN A 104 0.93 11.03 15.06
C ASN A 104 1.13 10.79 13.54
N GLY A 105 1.27 11.87 12.74
CA GLY A 105 1.67 11.82 11.31
C GLY A 105 0.74 12.58 10.33
N ILE A 106 1.18 12.72 9.07
CA ILE A 106 0.37 13.25 7.94
C ILE A 106 -0.08 12.07 7.07
N TRP A 107 -1.36 12.04 6.73
CA TRP A 107 -1.96 10.99 5.90
C TRP A 107 -2.59 11.59 4.65
N SER A 108 -2.43 10.91 3.52
CA SER A 108 -3.16 11.18 2.29
C SER A 108 -4.29 10.16 2.12
N LEU A 109 -5.43 10.62 1.61
CA LEU A 109 -6.55 9.77 1.20
C LEU A 109 -6.83 10.05 -0.28
N GLU A 110 -6.91 8.99 -1.06
CA GLU A 110 -7.37 9.03 -2.44
C GLU A 110 -8.68 8.26 -2.54
N ALA A 111 -9.68 8.85 -3.18
CA ALA A 111 -11.00 8.26 -3.35
C ALA A 111 -11.50 8.48 -4.78
N MET A 112 -12.14 7.45 -5.34
CA MET A 112 -12.81 7.50 -6.64
C MET A 112 -14.30 7.22 -6.42
N PHE A 113 -15.14 8.12 -6.94
CA PHE A 113 -16.60 7.96 -6.91
C PHE A 113 -17.09 7.54 -8.29
N GLN A 114 -17.87 6.47 -8.34
CA GLN A 114 -18.48 5.97 -9.57
C GLN A 114 -19.98 5.88 -9.36
N ASN A 115 -20.76 6.55 -10.20
CA ASN A 115 -22.20 6.34 -10.26
C ASN A 115 -22.50 5.32 -11.36
N THR A 116 -23.20 4.25 -11.03
CA THR A 116 -23.65 3.22 -11.96
C THR A 116 -25.11 3.38 -12.38
N GLU A 117 -25.81 4.39 -11.87
CA GLU A 117 -27.17 4.71 -12.29
C GLU A 117 -27.14 5.43 -13.65
N GLU A 118 -27.62 4.74 -14.69
CA GLU A 118 -28.02 5.37 -15.95
C GLU A 118 -29.28 6.21 -15.69
N PHE A 119 -29.12 7.50 -15.40
CA PHE A 119 -30.18 8.45 -15.74
C PHE A 119 -30.06 8.78 -17.24
N GLY A 120 -30.34 7.77 -18.06
CA GLY A 120 -30.62 7.97 -19.48
C GLY A 120 -31.95 8.70 -19.61
N THR A 121 -31.88 9.98 -19.98
CA THR A 121 -33.02 10.73 -20.53
C THR A 121 -33.43 10.18 -21.88
#